data_AF-A0A2A2EEY1-F1
#
_entry.id   AF-A0A2A2EEY1-F1
#
_cell.length_a   1.000
_cell.length_b   1.000
_cell.length_c   1.000
_cell.angle_alpha   90.00
_cell.angle_beta   90.00
_cell.angle_gamma   90.00
#
_symmetry.space_group_name_H-M   'P 1'
#
loop_
_entity.id
_entity.type
_entity.pdbx_description
1 polymer ?
#
loop_
_entity_poly.entity_id
_entity_poly.type
_entity_poly.pdbx_seq_one_letter_code
_entity_poly.pdbx_strand_id
1 'polypeptide(L)'
;MQAAETKGPRHVVVVTHERLRQSAIVENAIAQLQGEGFDVTVIDNTEAPDFGSPSPKVDPDTEIVLVLGGDGTILRAAELVTCTDVPILGINMGHVGFLAEYESFQIHEAIHRIAEHDYSIEERMIAHVDVWLPDAATPLGDWALNDITIERADRGKMVELSIAVDGVAMSSFGCDGIIVSTPTGSTAYAFSAGGPIIWPAVEALLLVPLAAHALFARPIVIGSDSTFSIRIDDDSTSDGWICSDGRRQRPLPRGTRVDIRQSSGRLRLAHLSDAPFTNRLVTKFNLPVVGWRDLHTPNTARVGTSLRGQGDVEDPDDADAGAYVANEAITSVTGGTDSDNARNDDARGDGACDVSTTAQSTEPPVR
;
A
#
# COMPACT_ATOMS: atom_id res chain seq x y z
N MET A 1 -38.50 7.40 -30.25
CA MET A 1 -37.29 7.06 -31.03
C MET A 1 -36.16 7.90 -30.44
N GLN A 2 -35.63 7.47 -29.29
CA GLN A 2 -34.47 8.10 -28.67
C GLN A 2 -33.26 7.73 -29.51
N ALA A 3 -32.51 8.74 -29.94
CA ALA A 3 -31.24 8.55 -30.60
C ALA A 3 -30.35 7.72 -29.67
N ALA A 4 -29.89 6.57 -30.15
CA ALA A 4 -28.80 5.86 -29.50
C ALA A 4 -27.59 6.80 -29.53
N GLU A 5 -27.21 7.34 -28.38
CA GLU A 5 -25.87 7.89 -28.20
C GLU A 5 -24.92 6.79 -28.64
N THR A 6 -24.23 7.02 -29.75
CA THR A 6 -23.07 6.23 -30.12
C THR A 6 -22.04 6.45 -29.03
N LYS A 7 -22.05 5.58 -28.01
CA LYS A 7 -20.97 5.44 -27.03
C LYS A 7 -19.67 5.39 -27.85
N GLY A 8 -18.74 6.28 -27.53
CA GLY A 8 -17.39 6.22 -28.08
C GLY A 8 -16.77 4.84 -27.81
N PRO A 9 -15.64 4.52 -28.47
CA PRO A 9 -14.91 3.29 -28.16
C PRO A 9 -14.62 3.22 -26.66
N ARG A 10 -14.93 2.07 -26.04
CA ARG A 10 -14.70 1.81 -24.62
C ARG A 10 -13.29 1.28 -24.48
N HIS A 11 -12.40 1.97 -23.78
CA HIS A 11 -10.99 1.57 -23.71
C HIS A 11 -10.67 0.87 -22.38
N VAL A 12 -9.98 -0.27 -22.47
CA VAL A 12 -9.46 -0.99 -21.29
C VAL A 12 -7.98 -1.28 -21.50
N VAL A 13 -7.19 -1.03 -20.44
CA VAL A 13 -5.78 -1.41 -20.42
C VAL A 13 -5.61 -2.66 -19.58
N VAL A 14 -5.07 -3.72 -20.17
CA VAL A 14 -4.71 -4.95 -19.48
C VAL A 14 -3.23 -4.92 -19.12
N VAL A 15 -2.91 -4.97 -17.83
CA VAL A 15 -1.54 -5.05 -17.34
C VAL A 15 -1.26 -6.48 -16.85
N THR A 16 -0.22 -7.10 -17.38
CA THR A 16 0.19 -8.43 -16.93
C THR A 16 1.71 -8.55 -16.87
N HIS A 17 2.21 -9.64 -16.31
CA HIS A 17 3.63 -9.94 -16.34
C HIS A 17 3.99 -10.61 -17.67
N GLU A 18 5.14 -10.27 -18.27
CA GLU A 18 5.63 -10.83 -19.55
C GLU A 18 5.50 -12.37 -19.64
N ARG A 19 5.96 -13.10 -18.61
CA ARG A 19 5.80 -14.56 -18.48
C ARG A 19 4.37 -15.09 -18.62
N LEU A 20 3.36 -14.30 -18.26
CA LEU A 20 1.94 -14.66 -18.34
C LEU A 20 1.28 -14.15 -19.62
N ARG A 21 1.97 -13.34 -20.43
CA ARG A 21 1.41 -12.70 -21.63
C ARG A 21 0.80 -13.70 -22.62
N GLN A 22 1.49 -14.82 -22.84
CA GLN A 22 1.09 -15.90 -23.74
C GLN A 22 0.30 -17.00 -23.02
N SER A 23 -0.20 -16.73 -21.81
CA SER A 23 -1.05 -17.68 -21.12
C SER A 23 -2.46 -17.66 -21.71
N ALA A 24 -3.08 -18.84 -21.80
CA ALA A 24 -4.47 -18.97 -22.25
C ALA A 24 -5.43 -18.10 -21.41
N ILE A 25 -5.10 -17.83 -20.15
CA ILE A 25 -5.90 -17.00 -19.27
C ILE A 25 -5.93 -15.54 -19.76
N VAL A 26 -4.76 -14.97 -20.08
CA VAL A 26 -4.65 -13.59 -20.61
C VAL A 26 -5.31 -13.48 -21.98
N GLU A 27 -5.08 -14.45 -22.87
CA GLU A 27 -5.69 -14.46 -24.21
C GLU A 27 -7.22 -14.53 -24.13
N ASN A 28 -7.77 -15.40 -23.28
CA ASN A 28 -9.21 -15.51 -23.07
C ASN A 28 -9.79 -14.21 -22.48
N ALA A 29 -9.10 -13.58 -21.52
CA ALA A 29 -9.54 -12.32 -20.94
C ALA A 29 -9.62 -11.21 -22.00
N ILE A 30 -8.62 -11.10 -22.88
CA ILE A 30 -8.60 -10.13 -23.98
C ILE A 30 -9.76 -10.39 -24.96
N ALA A 31 -9.94 -11.65 -25.37
CA ALA A 31 -11.00 -12.03 -26.29
C ALA A 31 -12.40 -11.72 -25.72
N GLN A 32 -12.59 -11.94 -24.42
CA GLN A 32 -13.86 -11.64 -23.75
C GLN A 32 -14.10 -10.13 -23.63
N LEU A 33 -13.10 -9.34 -23.26
CA LEU A 33 -13.19 -7.88 -23.25
C LEU A 33 -13.57 -7.34 -24.63
N GLN A 34 -12.95 -7.85 -25.70
CA GLN A 34 -13.30 -7.49 -27.06
C GLN A 34 -14.73 -7.90 -27.42
N GLY A 35 -15.19 -9.05 -26.93
CA GLY A 35 -16.58 -9.52 -27.07
C GLY A 35 -17.61 -8.61 -26.39
N GLU A 36 -17.26 -7.99 -25.26
CA GLU A 36 -18.06 -6.98 -24.54
C GLU A 36 -17.96 -5.57 -25.16
N GLY A 37 -17.23 -5.42 -26.28
CA GLY A 37 -17.13 -4.18 -27.05
C GLY A 37 -16.03 -3.22 -26.60
N PHE A 38 -15.03 -3.71 -25.85
CA PHE A 38 -13.87 -2.92 -25.47
C PHE A 38 -12.76 -2.94 -26.54
N ASP A 39 -12.12 -1.79 -26.74
CA ASP A 39 -10.80 -1.70 -27.34
C ASP A 39 -9.73 -1.94 -26.26
N VAL A 40 -8.84 -2.90 -26.50
CA VAL A 40 -7.97 -3.46 -25.48
C VAL A 40 -6.51 -3.18 -25.79
N THR A 41 -5.86 -2.38 -24.94
CA THR A 41 -4.41 -2.19 -24.95
C THR A 41 -3.78 -3.11 -23.92
N VAL A 42 -2.68 -3.79 -24.26
CA VAL A 42 -1.99 -4.68 -23.33
C VAL A 42 -0.59 -4.18 -23.03
N ILE A 43 -0.25 -4.15 -21.74
CA ILE A 43 1.04 -3.73 -21.22
C ILE A 43 1.63 -4.89 -20.41
N ASP A 44 2.71 -5.48 -20.91
CA ASP A 44 3.34 -6.67 -20.33
C ASP A 44 4.78 -6.43 -19.82
N ASN A 45 5.41 -5.35 -20.29
CA ASN A 45 6.65 -4.81 -19.73
C ASN A 45 6.67 -3.27 -19.65
N THR A 46 6.97 -2.75 -18.47
CA THR A 46 7.23 -1.35 -18.15
C THR A 46 8.33 -1.41 -17.13
N GLU A 47 9.54 -1.16 -17.64
CA GLU A 47 10.66 -0.82 -16.79
C GLU A 47 10.20 0.29 -15.85
N ALA A 48 10.62 0.21 -14.58
CA ALA A 48 10.29 1.27 -13.64
C ALA A 48 10.89 2.57 -14.17
N PRO A 49 10.13 3.68 -14.19
CA PRO A 49 10.70 4.96 -14.54
C PRO A 49 11.82 5.31 -13.56
N ASP A 50 12.76 6.14 -14.00
CA ASP A 50 13.79 6.66 -13.10
C ASP A 50 13.12 7.41 -11.94
N PHE A 51 13.68 7.30 -10.74
CA PHE A 51 13.18 8.03 -9.58
C PHE A 51 13.13 9.53 -9.87
N GLY A 52 11.99 10.15 -9.58
CA GLY A 52 11.76 11.56 -9.86
C GLY A 52 11.54 11.91 -11.33
N SER A 53 11.25 10.93 -12.18
CA SER A 53 10.82 11.15 -13.57
C SER A 53 9.31 10.94 -13.74
N PRO A 54 8.66 11.60 -14.72
CA PRO A 54 7.25 11.39 -14.99
C PRO A 54 6.96 9.92 -15.34
N SER A 55 5.97 9.33 -14.68
CA SER A 55 5.49 7.99 -15.04
C SER A 55 4.65 8.04 -16.32
N PRO A 56 4.75 7.04 -17.21
CA PRO A 56 3.83 6.93 -18.34
C PRO A 56 2.39 6.84 -17.83
N LYS A 57 1.44 7.45 -18.54
CA LYS A 57 0.02 7.46 -18.17
C LYS A 57 -0.83 6.75 -19.20
N VAL A 58 -1.90 6.12 -18.75
CA VAL A 58 -2.98 5.67 -19.63
C VAL A 58 -3.67 6.85 -20.28
N ASP A 59 -4.30 6.61 -21.44
CA ASP A 59 -5.08 7.63 -22.10
C ASP A 59 -6.29 8.05 -21.23
N PRO A 60 -6.68 9.34 -21.24
CA PRO A 60 -7.76 9.85 -20.39
C PRO A 60 -9.14 9.21 -20.62
N ASP A 61 -9.34 8.53 -21.76
CA ASP A 61 -10.55 7.79 -22.14
C ASP A 61 -10.53 6.32 -21.69
N THR A 62 -9.47 5.87 -21.02
CA THR A 62 -9.40 4.53 -20.42
C THR A 62 -10.43 4.41 -19.30
N GLU A 63 -11.37 3.46 -19.42
CA GLU A 63 -12.42 3.24 -18.41
C GLU A 63 -11.85 2.56 -17.16
N ILE A 64 -10.95 1.59 -17.33
CA ILE A 64 -10.37 0.81 -16.24
C ILE A 64 -9.05 0.15 -16.65
N VAL A 65 -8.15 -0.02 -15.68
CA VAL A 65 -6.96 -0.86 -15.82
C VAL A 65 -7.21 -2.22 -15.18
N LEU A 66 -7.26 -3.27 -16.00
CA LEU A 66 -7.38 -4.66 -15.54
C LEU A 66 -5.99 -5.25 -15.32
N VAL A 67 -5.65 -5.55 -14.07
CA VAL A 67 -4.41 -6.21 -13.72
C VAL A 67 -4.62 -7.71 -13.63
N LEU A 68 -3.82 -8.43 -14.39
CA LEU A 68 -3.81 -9.88 -14.43
C LEU A 68 -2.47 -10.39 -13.87
N GLY A 69 -2.40 -10.55 -12.55
CA GLY A 69 -1.17 -10.85 -11.81
C GLY A 69 -1.28 -10.61 -10.30
N GLY A 70 -0.15 -10.66 -9.60
CA GLY A 70 -0.09 -10.41 -8.15
C GLY A 70 0.09 -8.93 -7.79
N ASP A 71 0.30 -8.66 -6.50
CA ASP A 71 0.44 -7.30 -5.95
C ASP A 71 1.55 -6.48 -6.64
N GLY A 72 2.68 -7.10 -7.01
CA GLY A 72 3.74 -6.41 -7.76
C GLY A 72 3.33 -5.96 -9.17
N THR A 73 2.36 -6.64 -9.80
CA THR A 73 1.78 -6.21 -11.09
C THR A 73 0.82 -5.04 -10.87
N ILE A 74 0.14 -4.98 -9.72
CA ILE A 74 -0.72 -3.86 -9.34
C ILE A 74 0.10 -2.60 -9.08
N LEU A 75 1.23 -2.70 -8.38
CA LEU A 75 2.14 -1.55 -8.18
C LEU A 75 2.64 -0.99 -9.52
N ARG A 76 2.89 -1.87 -10.49
CA ARG A 76 3.27 -1.49 -11.85
C ARG A 76 2.13 -0.82 -12.62
N ALA A 77 0.89 -1.28 -12.43
CA ALA A 77 -0.27 -0.61 -13.00
C ALA A 77 -0.56 0.73 -12.33
N ALA A 78 -0.25 0.88 -11.03
CA ALA A 78 -0.41 2.14 -10.30
C ALA A 78 0.41 3.28 -10.93
N GLU A 79 1.59 2.98 -11.47
CA GLU A 79 2.41 3.96 -12.22
C GLU A 79 1.63 4.59 -13.39
N LEU A 80 0.79 3.80 -14.06
CA LEU A 80 0.01 4.20 -15.23
C LEU A 80 -1.20 5.08 -14.91
N VAL A 81 -1.74 4.97 -13.70
CA VAL A 81 -2.98 5.65 -13.29
C VAL A 81 -2.79 6.67 -12.17
N THR A 82 -1.58 6.80 -11.62
CA THR A 82 -1.33 7.80 -10.58
C THR A 82 -1.66 9.19 -11.13
N CYS A 83 -2.34 10.03 -10.36
CA CYS A 83 -2.89 11.31 -10.83
C CYS A 83 -3.95 11.23 -11.94
N THR A 84 -4.57 10.08 -12.15
CA THR A 84 -5.75 9.94 -13.01
C THR A 84 -6.93 9.42 -12.19
N ASP A 85 -8.13 9.54 -12.77
CA ASP A 85 -9.35 9.02 -12.17
C ASP A 85 -9.61 7.54 -12.50
N VAL A 86 -8.71 6.91 -13.27
CA VAL A 86 -8.86 5.56 -13.81
C VAL A 86 -8.62 4.52 -12.72
N PRO A 87 -9.62 3.66 -12.39
CA PRO A 87 -9.46 2.66 -11.37
C PRO A 87 -8.63 1.45 -11.84
N ILE A 88 -8.02 0.74 -10.89
CA ILE A 88 -7.37 -0.55 -11.12
C ILE A 88 -8.23 -1.68 -10.55
N LEU A 89 -8.51 -2.70 -11.35
CA LEU A 89 -9.06 -3.96 -10.88
C LEU A 89 -7.98 -5.05 -10.91
N GLY A 90 -7.66 -5.62 -9.75
CA GLY A 90 -6.66 -6.69 -9.62
C GLY A 90 -7.26 -8.10 -9.60
N ILE A 91 -6.93 -8.91 -10.59
CA ILE A 91 -7.20 -10.35 -10.62
C ILE A 91 -5.89 -11.11 -10.42
N ASN A 92 -5.85 -11.86 -9.33
CA ASN A 92 -4.75 -12.71 -8.96
C ASN A 92 -4.71 -14.01 -9.78
N MET A 93 -3.56 -14.27 -10.38
CA MET A 93 -3.29 -15.49 -11.14
C MET A 93 -2.55 -16.57 -10.34
N GLY A 94 -2.44 -16.42 -9.02
CA GLY A 94 -1.70 -17.36 -8.16
C GLY A 94 -2.12 -17.29 -6.69
N HIS A 95 -1.16 -17.00 -5.80
CA HIS A 95 -1.40 -16.92 -4.35
C HIS A 95 -2.10 -15.62 -3.94
N VAL A 96 -3.11 -15.71 -3.09
CA VAL A 96 -3.88 -14.57 -2.52
C VAL A 96 -2.96 -13.40 -2.15
N GLY A 97 -3.28 -12.21 -2.66
CA GLY A 97 -2.58 -10.94 -2.44
C GLY A 97 -3.33 -10.06 -1.42
N PHE A 98 -2.77 -8.90 -1.10
CA PHE A 98 -3.53 -7.87 -0.36
C PHE A 98 -4.23 -6.88 -1.29
N LEU A 99 -3.72 -6.71 -2.51
CA LEU A 99 -4.27 -5.80 -3.52
C LEU A 99 -5.08 -6.55 -4.58
N ALA A 100 -4.63 -7.73 -4.99
CA ALA A 100 -5.35 -8.56 -5.96
C ALA A 100 -6.42 -9.41 -5.25
N GLU A 101 -7.68 -9.22 -5.64
CA GLU A 101 -8.83 -9.77 -4.90
C GLU A 101 -9.43 -11.02 -5.49
N TYR A 102 -9.37 -11.17 -6.82
CA TYR A 102 -10.09 -12.23 -7.53
C TYR A 102 -9.17 -13.36 -7.92
N GLU A 103 -9.66 -14.59 -7.81
CA GLU A 103 -8.94 -15.74 -8.34
C GLU A 103 -9.22 -15.90 -9.84
N SER A 104 -8.29 -16.53 -10.56
CA SER A 104 -8.32 -16.66 -12.03
C SER A 104 -9.59 -17.30 -12.59
N PHE A 105 -10.31 -18.11 -11.82
CA PHE A 105 -11.58 -18.71 -12.26
C PHE A 105 -12.75 -17.72 -12.31
N GLN A 106 -12.59 -16.51 -11.75
CA GLN A 106 -13.62 -15.47 -11.70
C GLN A 106 -13.47 -14.43 -12.83
N ILE A 107 -12.48 -14.57 -13.72
CA ILE A 107 -12.20 -13.60 -14.79
C ILE A 107 -13.43 -13.33 -15.66
N HIS A 108 -14.18 -14.38 -16.00
CA HIS A 108 -15.35 -14.24 -16.84
C HIS A 108 -16.42 -13.34 -16.21
N GLU A 109 -16.71 -13.58 -14.93
CA GLU A 109 -17.66 -12.77 -14.17
C GLU A 109 -17.14 -11.35 -13.97
N ALA A 110 -15.84 -11.21 -13.69
CA ALA A 110 -15.21 -9.92 -13.52
C ALA A 110 -15.33 -9.04 -14.76
N ILE A 111 -15.05 -9.58 -15.95
CA ILE A 111 -15.15 -8.85 -17.22
C ILE A 111 -16.59 -8.43 -17.51
N HIS A 112 -17.56 -9.31 -17.26
CA HIS A 112 -18.97 -8.97 -17.44
C HIS A 112 -19.39 -7.82 -16.51
N ARG A 113 -18.99 -7.86 -15.24
CA ARG A 113 -19.29 -6.80 -14.28
C ARG A 113 -18.57 -5.49 -14.58
N ILE A 114 -17.35 -5.55 -15.14
CA ILE A 114 -16.68 -4.36 -15.71
C ILE A 114 -17.51 -3.76 -16.84
N ALA A 115 -18.03 -4.58 -17.76
CA ALA A 115 -18.84 -4.12 -18.87
C ALA A 115 -20.10 -3.37 -18.39
N GLU A 116 -20.73 -3.86 -17.33
CA GLU A 116 -21.93 -3.29 -16.70
C GLU A 116 -21.64 -2.18 -15.68
N HIS A 117 -20.37 -1.84 -15.41
CA HIS A 117 -19.95 -0.92 -14.33
C HIS A 117 -20.43 -1.33 -12.94
N ASP A 118 -20.59 -2.64 -12.71
CA ASP A 118 -20.99 -3.21 -11.42
C ASP A 118 -19.76 -3.52 -10.57
N TYR A 119 -19.14 -2.46 -10.05
CA TYR A 119 -18.03 -2.52 -9.10
C TYR A 119 -18.08 -1.31 -8.17
N SER A 120 -17.51 -1.46 -6.97
CA SER A 120 -17.28 -0.35 -6.04
C SER A 120 -15.85 0.17 -6.18
N ILE A 121 -15.64 1.45 -5.84
CA ILE A 121 -14.32 2.07 -5.84
C ILE A 121 -13.88 2.32 -4.40
N GLU A 122 -12.69 1.84 -4.04
CA GLU A 122 -12.00 2.17 -2.80
C GLU A 122 -10.82 3.08 -3.12
N GLU A 123 -10.71 4.21 -2.41
CA GLU A 123 -9.58 5.11 -2.54
C GLU A 123 -8.48 4.75 -1.53
N ARG A 124 -7.26 4.60 -2.02
CA ARG A 124 -6.07 4.31 -1.21
C ARG A 124 -5.18 5.53 -1.15
N MET A 125 -4.77 5.89 0.07
CA MET A 125 -3.77 6.93 0.26
C MET A 125 -2.44 6.52 -0.36
N ILE A 126 -1.72 7.51 -0.88
CA ILE A 126 -0.39 7.41 -1.45
C ILE A 126 0.54 8.28 -0.60
N ALA A 127 1.78 7.83 -0.38
CA ALA A 127 2.83 8.67 0.17
C ALA A 127 3.50 9.47 -0.94
N HIS A 128 3.72 10.77 -0.72
CA HIS A 128 4.57 11.62 -1.53
C HIS A 128 5.94 11.75 -0.87
N VAL A 129 7.01 11.79 -1.66
CA VAL A 129 8.37 12.06 -1.20
C VAL A 129 9.03 13.20 -1.97
N ASP A 130 9.60 14.15 -1.23
CA ASP A 130 10.44 15.22 -1.75
C ASP A 130 11.90 14.98 -1.33
N VAL A 131 12.80 14.82 -2.31
CA VAL A 131 14.23 14.61 -2.08
C VAL A 131 15.02 15.88 -2.43
N TRP A 132 15.60 16.50 -1.41
CA TRP A 132 16.49 17.65 -1.52
C TRP A 132 17.94 17.16 -1.49
N LEU A 133 18.53 17.02 -2.67
CA LEU A 133 19.95 16.72 -2.81
C LEU A 133 20.80 17.91 -2.30
N PRO A 134 22.04 17.66 -1.84
CA PRO A 134 22.97 18.72 -1.48
C PRO A 134 23.08 19.75 -2.61
N ASP A 135 23.04 21.03 -2.24
CA ASP A 135 23.13 22.18 -3.14
C ASP A 135 22.02 22.30 -4.22
N ALA A 136 20.99 21.45 -4.17
CA ALA A 136 19.86 21.53 -5.10
C ALA A 136 18.85 22.62 -4.68
N ALA A 137 18.45 23.46 -5.63
CA ALA A 137 17.46 24.51 -5.42
C ALA A 137 16.00 23.99 -5.40
N THR A 138 15.77 22.81 -5.98
CA THR A 138 14.43 22.19 -6.10
C THR A 138 14.49 20.71 -5.72
N PRO A 139 13.45 20.17 -5.09
CA PRO A 139 13.40 18.76 -4.76
C PRO A 139 13.12 17.91 -6.01
N LEU A 140 13.53 16.64 -5.95
CA LEU A 140 13.02 15.59 -6.80
C LEU A 140 11.79 14.98 -6.11
N GLY A 141 10.64 15.00 -6.77
CA GLY A 141 9.40 14.42 -6.25
C GLY A 141 9.17 13.00 -6.74
N ASP A 142 8.77 12.09 -5.86
CA ASP A 142 8.27 10.75 -6.21
C ASP A 142 7.13 10.38 -5.24
N TRP A 143 6.63 9.16 -5.32
CA TRP A 143 5.51 8.68 -4.53
C TRP A 143 5.66 7.20 -4.22
N ALA A 144 4.82 6.65 -3.36
CA ALA A 144 4.68 5.21 -3.16
C ALA A 144 3.27 4.81 -2.72
N LEU A 145 2.76 3.73 -3.30
CA LEU A 145 1.52 3.11 -2.81
C LEU A 145 1.77 2.29 -1.55
N ASN A 146 2.88 1.56 -1.48
CA ASN A 146 3.25 0.72 -0.36
C ASN A 146 4.21 1.44 0.58
N ASP A 147 5.44 1.64 0.14
CA ASP A 147 6.51 2.11 1.00
C ASP A 147 7.63 2.81 0.23
N ILE A 148 8.31 3.70 0.95
CA ILE A 148 9.55 4.36 0.59
C ILE A 148 10.60 3.85 1.55
N THR A 149 11.65 3.21 1.05
CA THR A 149 12.79 2.78 1.85
C THR A 149 13.96 3.74 1.66
N ILE A 150 14.69 4.00 2.74
CA ILE A 150 15.99 4.66 2.71
C ILE A 150 16.96 3.70 3.37
N GLU A 151 17.85 3.13 2.57
CA GLU A 151 18.79 2.09 2.99
C GLU A 151 20.24 2.56 2.83
N ARG A 152 21.17 1.88 3.50
CA ARG A 152 22.59 2.07 3.25
C ARG A 152 22.96 1.74 1.80
N ALA A 153 23.81 2.56 1.17
CA ALA A 153 24.38 2.24 -0.14
C ALA A 153 25.54 1.24 -0.03
N ASP A 154 26.39 1.38 0.98
CA ASP A 154 27.51 0.49 1.26
C ASP A 154 27.09 -0.65 2.21
N ARG A 155 27.14 -1.90 1.75
CA ARG A 155 26.73 -3.07 2.55
C ARG A 155 27.57 -3.29 3.80
N GLY A 156 28.81 -2.77 3.85
CA GLY A 156 29.74 -2.97 4.95
C GLY A 156 29.63 -1.93 6.09
N LYS A 157 28.74 -0.94 5.97
CA LYS A 157 28.65 0.21 6.89
C LYS A 157 27.21 0.55 7.24
N MET A 158 26.97 1.22 8.35
CA MET A 158 25.64 1.77 8.65
C MET A 158 25.46 3.13 7.97
N VAL A 159 24.21 3.48 7.69
CA VAL A 159 23.82 4.85 7.36
C VAL A 159 23.35 5.53 8.63
N GLU A 160 23.89 6.71 8.92
CA GLU A 160 23.45 7.56 10.04
C GLU A 160 22.30 8.46 9.55
N LEU A 161 21.15 8.33 10.21
CA LEU A 161 19.93 9.03 9.85
C LEU A 161 19.41 9.86 11.03
N SER A 162 19.12 11.14 10.76
CA SER A 162 18.38 12.01 11.67
C SER A 162 16.93 12.13 11.22
N ILE A 163 15.99 11.93 12.15
CA ILE A 163 14.55 11.88 11.90
C ILE A 163 13.86 12.98 12.71
N ALA A 164 13.01 13.75 12.04
CA ALA A 164 12.12 14.74 12.62
C ALA A 164 10.68 14.48 12.17
N VAL A 165 9.72 14.93 12.97
CA VAL A 165 8.29 14.95 12.63
C VAL A 165 7.81 16.39 12.79
N ASP A 166 7.17 16.92 11.74
CA ASP A 166 6.63 18.29 11.72
C ASP A 166 7.66 19.36 12.15
N GLY A 167 8.91 19.18 11.69
CA GLY A 167 10.03 20.07 11.98
C GLY A 167 10.68 19.89 13.36
N VAL A 168 10.17 18.98 14.20
CA VAL A 168 10.73 18.70 15.53
C VAL A 168 11.60 17.45 15.48
N ALA A 169 12.88 17.59 15.85
CA ALA A 169 13.81 16.46 15.91
C ALA A 169 13.32 15.39 16.91
N MET A 170 13.26 14.14 16.46
CA MET A 170 12.71 13.03 17.22
C MET A 170 13.79 12.00 17.61
N SER A 171 14.61 11.57 16.66
CA SER A 171 15.64 10.54 16.89
C SER A 171 16.76 10.63 15.86
N SER A 172 17.95 10.16 16.22
CA SER A 172 19.06 9.96 15.27
C SER A 172 19.77 8.67 15.64
N PHE A 173 20.10 7.86 14.63
CA PHE A 173 20.79 6.59 14.82
C PHE A 173 21.40 6.02 13.54
N GLY A 174 22.42 5.20 13.71
CA GLY A 174 22.97 4.33 12.69
C GLY A 174 22.08 3.11 12.47
N CYS A 175 21.84 2.75 11.22
CA CYS A 175 20.98 1.63 10.87
C CYS A 175 21.32 1.02 9.51
N ASP A 176 20.65 -0.08 9.19
CA ASP A 176 20.64 -0.66 7.86
C ASP A 176 19.78 0.17 6.90
N GLY A 177 18.77 0.86 7.45
CA GLY A 177 17.84 1.75 6.77
C GLY A 177 16.58 2.02 7.59
N ILE A 178 15.63 2.69 6.97
CA ILE A 178 14.26 2.88 7.47
C ILE A 178 13.26 2.62 6.35
N ILE A 179 12.04 2.24 6.71
CA ILE A 179 10.89 2.13 5.83
C ILE A 179 9.85 3.16 6.28
N VAL A 180 9.37 4.00 5.38
CA VAL A 180 8.16 4.80 5.58
C VAL A 180 7.06 4.23 4.70
N SER A 181 6.00 3.74 5.32
CA SER A 181 4.96 2.93 4.69
C SER A 181 3.58 3.56 4.85
N THR A 182 2.76 3.39 3.82
CA THR A 182 1.32 3.65 3.87
C THR A 182 0.61 2.50 4.61
N PRO A 183 -0.69 2.64 4.93
CA PRO A 183 -1.51 1.54 5.45
C PRO A 183 -1.54 0.33 4.52
N THR A 184 -1.57 0.58 3.20
CA THR A 184 -1.52 -0.46 2.17
C THR A 184 -0.20 -1.26 2.26
N GLY A 185 0.93 -0.55 2.35
CA GLY A 185 2.26 -1.15 2.47
C GLY A 185 2.56 -1.77 3.84
N SER A 186 1.74 -1.51 4.86
CA SER A 186 1.93 -2.08 6.21
C SER A 186 1.98 -3.61 6.22
N THR A 187 1.43 -4.26 5.19
CA THR A 187 1.42 -5.72 4.98
C THR A 187 2.54 -6.24 4.07
N ALA A 188 3.36 -5.33 3.52
CA ALA A 188 4.45 -5.62 2.58
C ALA A 188 5.81 -5.66 3.30
N TYR A 189 6.76 -4.79 2.91
CA TYR A 189 8.09 -4.83 3.48
C TYR A 189 8.09 -4.39 4.95
N ALA A 190 7.25 -3.39 5.29
CA ALA A 190 7.06 -2.93 6.66
C ALA A 190 6.66 -4.07 7.62
N PHE A 191 5.75 -4.96 7.21
CA PHE A 191 5.37 -6.14 8.00
C PHE A 191 6.56 -7.05 8.28
N SER A 192 7.35 -7.33 7.24
CA SER A 192 8.52 -8.21 7.32
C SER A 192 9.61 -7.62 8.23
N ALA A 193 9.68 -6.29 8.31
CA ALA A 193 10.58 -5.55 9.19
C ALA A 193 10.06 -5.42 10.64
N GLY A 194 8.90 -6.00 10.98
CA GLY A 194 8.32 -5.95 12.32
C GLY A 194 7.41 -4.74 12.57
N GLY A 195 6.96 -4.06 11.52
CA GLY A 195 5.92 -3.04 11.58
C GLY A 195 4.54 -3.63 11.88
N PRO A 196 3.63 -2.85 12.49
CA PRO A 196 2.25 -3.28 12.72
C PRO A 196 1.45 -3.32 11.41
N ILE A 197 0.41 -4.13 11.39
CA ILE A 197 -0.59 -4.14 10.32
C ILE A 197 -1.55 -2.97 10.55
N ILE A 198 -1.78 -2.18 9.52
CA ILE A 198 -2.70 -1.04 9.53
C ILE A 198 -3.83 -1.33 8.55
N TRP A 199 -5.07 -1.06 8.95
CA TRP A 199 -6.22 -1.22 8.05
C TRP A 199 -6.13 -0.21 6.90
N PRO A 200 -6.48 -0.60 5.65
CA PRO A 200 -6.34 0.28 4.48
C PRO A 200 -7.06 1.63 4.60
N ALA A 201 -8.17 1.70 5.35
CA ALA A 201 -8.97 2.89 5.54
C ALA A 201 -8.42 3.88 6.60
N VAL A 202 -7.39 3.50 7.37
CA VAL A 202 -6.76 4.39 8.35
C VAL A 202 -5.85 5.36 7.61
N GLU A 203 -5.95 6.66 7.88
CA GLU A 203 -5.06 7.65 7.26
C GLU A 203 -3.86 7.92 8.16
N ALA A 204 -2.74 7.25 7.89
CA ALA A 204 -1.54 7.35 8.69
C ALA A 204 -0.28 6.97 7.89
N LEU A 205 0.88 7.46 8.35
CA LEU A 205 2.19 7.02 7.87
C LEU A 205 2.90 6.22 8.96
N LEU A 206 3.54 5.13 8.57
CA LEU A 206 4.26 4.21 9.44
C LEU A 206 5.76 4.28 9.15
N LEU A 207 6.59 4.60 10.15
CA LEU A 207 8.04 4.48 10.08
C LEU A 207 8.50 3.21 10.80
N VAL A 208 9.28 2.36 10.13
CA VAL A 208 9.89 1.14 10.67
C VAL A 208 11.41 1.19 10.49
N PRO A 209 12.20 1.28 11.57
CA PRO A 209 13.66 1.20 11.47
C PRO A 209 14.14 -0.22 11.14
N LEU A 210 15.19 -0.33 10.33
CA LEU A 210 15.85 -1.60 9.96
C LEU A 210 17.16 -1.75 10.73
N ALA A 211 17.22 -2.77 11.60
CA ALA A 211 18.42 -3.11 12.39
C ALA A 211 19.11 -1.89 13.04
N ALA A 212 18.32 -0.95 13.57
CA ALA A 212 18.85 0.30 14.12
C ALA A 212 19.66 0.08 15.40
N HIS A 213 20.82 0.74 15.47
CA HIS A 213 21.69 0.76 16.63
C HIS A 213 21.26 1.85 17.61
N ALA A 214 20.08 1.70 18.21
CA ALA A 214 19.51 2.66 19.15
C ALA A 214 18.73 1.97 20.30
N LEU A 215 18.63 2.63 21.45
CA LEU A 215 17.77 2.16 22.55
C LEU A 215 16.28 2.27 22.22
N PHE A 216 15.90 3.30 21.44
CA PHE A 216 14.55 3.49 20.94
C PHE A 216 14.53 3.28 19.42
N ALA A 217 14.16 2.07 19.01
CA ALA A 217 14.05 1.65 17.61
C ALA A 217 12.70 0.95 17.34
N ARG A 218 11.62 1.51 17.90
CA ARG A 218 10.26 0.98 17.71
C ARG A 218 9.62 1.56 16.45
N PRO A 219 8.72 0.82 15.79
CA PRO A 219 7.85 1.40 14.77
C PRO A 219 7.03 2.58 15.32
N ILE A 220 6.86 3.62 14.50
CA ILE A 220 6.13 4.83 14.87
C ILE A 220 5.06 5.10 13.81
N VAL A 221 3.85 5.42 14.27
CA VAL A 221 2.74 5.82 13.39
C VAL A 221 2.43 7.28 13.67
N ILE A 222 2.36 8.09 12.62
CA ILE A 222 1.93 9.50 12.66
C ILE A 222 0.64 9.67 11.85
N GLY A 223 -0.12 10.72 12.14
CA GLY A 223 -1.28 11.10 11.34
C GLY A 223 -0.85 11.46 9.91
N SER A 224 -1.75 11.29 8.93
CA SER A 224 -1.43 11.52 7.52
C SER A 224 -1.16 12.99 7.16
N ASP A 225 -1.66 13.93 7.97
CA ASP A 225 -1.36 15.37 7.85
C ASP A 225 0.06 15.74 8.32
N SER A 226 0.75 14.85 9.05
CA SER A 226 2.11 15.06 9.52
C SER A 226 3.15 14.63 8.48
N THR A 227 4.37 15.15 8.59
CA THR A 227 5.49 14.86 7.69
C THR A 227 6.65 14.23 8.44
N PHE A 228 7.18 13.12 7.92
CA PHE A 228 8.49 12.61 8.31
C PHE A 228 9.57 13.35 7.53
N SER A 229 10.50 14.02 8.24
CA SER A 229 11.70 14.62 7.66
C SER A 229 12.92 13.80 8.06
N ILE A 230 13.61 13.24 7.07
CA ILE A 230 14.78 12.38 7.27
C ILE A 230 15.99 13.03 6.63
N ARG A 231 17.11 13.09 7.34
CA ARG A 231 18.39 13.55 6.81
C ARG A 231 19.42 12.42 6.88
N ILE A 232 20.18 12.25 5.81
CA ILE A 232 21.41 11.45 5.85
C ILE A 232 22.49 12.35 6.41
N ASP A 233 23.03 12.00 7.57
CA ASP A 233 23.95 12.88 8.30
C ASP A 233 25.28 13.05 7.53
N ASP A 234 25.86 14.24 7.60
CA ASP A 234 27.07 14.59 6.84
C ASP A 234 28.30 13.76 7.29
N ASP A 235 28.30 13.32 8.55
CA ASP A 235 29.31 12.44 9.14
C ASP A 235 29.00 10.94 9.01
N SER A 236 27.86 10.57 8.41
CA SER A 236 27.49 9.18 8.11
C SER A 236 28.63 8.47 7.38
N THR A 237 28.93 7.21 7.71
CA THR A 237 30.03 6.49 7.03
C THR A 237 29.63 5.91 5.67
N SER A 238 28.33 5.91 5.37
CA SER A 238 27.70 5.40 4.14
C SER A 238 26.81 6.49 3.52
N ASP A 239 26.74 6.48 2.19
CA ASP A 239 25.66 7.19 1.48
C ASP A 239 24.36 6.39 1.63
N GLY A 240 23.23 7.00 1.30
CA GLY A 240 21.93 6.33 1.29
C GLY A 240 21.52 5.86 -0.10
N TRP A 241 20.45 5.09 -0.13
CA TRP A 241 19.76 4.65 -1.33
C TRP A 241 18.26 4.67 -1.07
N ILE A 242 17.51 5.39 -1.90
CA ILE A 242 16.04 5.44 -1.79
C ILE A 242 15.40 4.48 -2.78
N CYS A 243 14.32 3.83 -2.37
CA CYS A 243 13.50 2.98 -3.20
C CYS A 243 12.01 3.21 -2.91
N SER A 244 11.23 3.54 -3.93
CA SER A 244 9.77 3.62 -3.84
C SER A 244 9.12 2.39 -4.46
N ASP A 245 8.20 1.77 -3.71
CA ASP A 245 7.45 0.56 -4.09
C ASP A 245 8.33 -0.63 -4.54
N GLY A 246 9.59 -0.68 -4.09
CA GLY A 246 10.55 -1.71 -4.52
C GLY A 246 11.01 -1.57 -5.97
N ARG A 247 10.77 -0.42 -6.62
CA ARG A 247 10.92 -0.23 -8.07
C ARG A 247 11.77 0.98 -8.41
N ARG A 248 11.27 2.18 -8.13
CA ARG A 248 11.90 3.46 -8.51
C ARG A 248 13.00 3.80 -7.51
N GLN A 249 14.23 3.94 -7.97
CA GLN A 249 15.41 3.94 -7.08
C GLN A 249 16.39 5.05 -7.41
N ARG A 250 17.11 5.54 -6.37
CA ARG A 250 18.16 6.55 -6.54
C ARG A 250 19.22 6.47 -5.44
N PRO A 251 20.51 6.69 -5.75
CA PRO A 251 21.51 6.98 -4.72
C PRO A 251 21.23 8.34 -4.05
N LEU A 252 21.38 8.38 -2.73
CA LEU A 252 21.26 9.58 -1.92
C LEU A 252 22.61 9.93 -1.27
N PRO A 253 23.33 10.96 -1.73
CA PRO A 253 24.55 11.39 -1.06
C PRO A 253 24.26 11.91 0.35
N ARG A 254 25.29 11.96 1.19
CA ARG A 254 25.23 12.56 2.53
C ARG A 254 24.77 14.02 2.46
N GLY A 255 24.11 14.49 3.51
CA GLY A 255 23.51 15.81 3.56
C GLY A 255 22.17 15.92 2.83
N THR A 256 21.72 14.86 2.13
CA THR A 256 20.37 14.80 1.53
C THR A 256 19.30 14.89 2.61
N ARG A 257 18.27 15.70 2.35
CA ARG A 257 17.01 15.70 3.12
C ARG A 257 15.91 15.03 2.30
N VAL A 258 15.12 14.21 2.95
CA VAL A 258 13.96 13.50 2.39
C VAL A 258 12.74 13.81 3.25
N ASP A 259 11.72 14.42 2.66
CA ASP A 259 10.47 14.74 3.33
C ASP A 259 9.37 13.82 2.78
N ILE A 260 8.67 13.08 3.66
CA ILE A 260 7.65 12.09 3.29
C ILE A 260 6.33 12.44 3.98
N ARG A 261 5.27 12.61 3.19
CA ARG A 261 3.93 13.04 3.63
C ARG A 261 2.84 12.34 2.82
N GLN A 262 1.58 12.51 3.19
CA GLN A 262 0.47 12.09 2.33
C GLN A 262 0.46 12.91 1.02
N SER A 263 0.24 12.25 -0.12
CA SER A 263 0.02 12.90 -1.41
C SER A 263 -1.38 13.54 -1.48
N SER A 264 -1.53 14.61 -2.26
CA SER A 264 -2.85 15.16 -2.60
C SER A 264 -3.69 14.20 -3.47
N GLY A 265 -3.03 13.30 -4.20
CA GLY A 265 -3.67 12.25 -5.00
C GLY A 265 -3.96 10.98 -4.21
N ARG A 266 -4.93 10.21 -4.70
CA ARG A 266 -5.27 8.87 -4.20
C ARG A 266 -5.28 7.88 -5.35
N LEU A 267 -5.00 6.62 -5.05
CA LEU A 267 -5.17 5.53 -6.01
C LEU A 267 -6.59 4.97 -5.91
N ARG A 268 -7.25 4.74 -7.04
CA ARG A 268 -8.56 4.09 -7.07
C ARG A 268 -8.41 2.60 -7.37
N LEU A 269 -8.91 1.78 -6.47
CA LEU A 269 -9.03 0.33 -6.67
C LEU A 269 -10.49 -0.03 -6.86
N ALA A 270 -10.77 -0.82 -7.90
CA ALA A 270 -12.09 -1.37 -8.15
C ALA A 270 -12.25 -2.71 -7.44
N HIS A 271 -13.44 -2.90 -6.87
CA HIS A 271 -13.83 -4.06 -6.09
C HIS A 271 -15.13 -4.63 -6.64
N LEU A 272 -15.16 -5.93 -6.92
CA LEU A 272 -16.35 -6.70 -7.26
C LEU A 272 -16.98 -7.36 -6.02
N SER A 273 -16.31 -7.37 -4.87
CA SER A 273 -16.80 -8.00 -3.65
C SER A 273 -16.67 -7.09 -2.46
N ASP A 274 -17.65 -7.15 -1.56
CA ASP A 274 -17.63 -6.43 -0.29
C ASP A 274 -16.85 -7.20 0.80
N ALA A 275 -15.95 -8.10 0.40
CA ALA A 275 -15.18 -8.90 1.34
C ALA A 275 -14.27 -7.97 2.17
N PRO A 276 -14.41 -7.95 3.51
CA PRO A 276 -13.63 -7.04 4.33
C PRO A 276 -12.14 -7.41 4.31
N PHE A 277 -11.28 -6.43 4.51
CA PHE A 277 -9.82 -6.61 4.63
C PHE A 277 -9.43 -7.72 5.63
N THR A 278 -10.20 -7.89 6.70
CA THR A 278 -10.00 -8.96 7.69
C THR A 278 -9.98 -10.35 7.05
N ASN A 279 -10.84 -10.63 6.06
CA ASN A 279 -10.85 -11.93 5.38
C ASN A 279 -9.55 -12.16 4.62
N ARG A 280 -9.03 -11.12 3.95
CA ARG A 280 -7.72 -11.17 3.26
C ARG A 280 -6.59 -11.48 4.24
N LEU A 281 -6.59 -10.77 5.37
CA LEU A 281 -5.61 -10.97 6.44
C LEU A 281 -5.61 -12.42 6.96
N VAL A 282 -6.79 -12.93 7.29
CA VAL A 282 -6.97 -14.30 7.82
C VAL A 282 -6.50 -15.33 6.81
N THR A 283 -6.92 -15.20 5.55
CA THR A 283 -6.55 -16.15 4.48
C THR A 283 -5.04 -16.10 4.19
N LYS A 284 -4.46 -14.89 4.07
CA LYS A 284 -3.04 -14.71 3.73
C LYS A 284 -2.11 -15.27 4.82
N PHE A 285 -2.40 -14.97 6.09
CA PHE A 285 -1.55 -15.39 7.21
C PHE A 285 -2.01 -16.69 7.88
N ASN A 286 -3.04 -17.33 7.34
CA ASN A 286 -3.67 -18.52 7.91
C ASN A 286 -3.97 -18.36 9.41
N LEU A 287 -4.57 -17.21 9.76
CA LEU A 287 -4.82 -16.86 11.16
C LEU A 287 -5.87 -17.81 11.77
N PRO A 288 -5.66 -18.27 13.02
CA PRO A 288 -6.61 -19.15 13.69
C PRO A 288 -7.89 -18.38 14.04
N VAL A 289 -9.01 -18.79 13.45
CA VAL A 289 -10.36 -18.23 13.71
C VAL A 289 -11.33 -19.25 14.31
N VAL A 290 -10.83 -20.45 14.63
CA VAL A 290 -11.61 -21.53 15.26
C VAL A 290 -12.09 -21.05 16.64
N GLY A 291 -13.38 -21.26 16.95
CA GLY A 291 -14.03 -20.76 18.16
C GLY A 291 -14.84 -19.47 17.97
N TRP A 292 -14.51 -18.60 17.02
CA TRP A 292 -15.34 -17.42 16.70
C TRP A 292 -16.61 -17.80 15.93
N ARG A 293 -16.48 -18.71 14.94
CA ARG A 293 -17.58 -19.18 14.08
C ARG A 293 -18.58 -20.06 14.83
N ASP A 294 -18.11 -20.83 15.81
CA ASP A 294 -18.94 -21.78 16.56
C ASP A 294 -19.84 -21.08 17.61
N LEU A 295 -19.50 -19.86 18.03
CA LEU A 295 -20.30 -19.06 18.97
C LEU A 295 -21.47 -18.31 18.30
N HIS A 296 -21.48 -18.20 16.97
CA HIS A 296 -22.43 -17.36 16.23
C HIS A 296 -23.38 -18.14 15.31
N THR A 297 -23.43 -19.47 15.42
CA THR A 297 -24.52 -20.24 14.81
C THR A 297 -25.73 -20.14 15.74
N PRO A 298 -26.87 -19.53 15.36
CA PRO A 298 -28.09 -19.66 16.13
C PRO A 298 -28.37 -21.15 16.29
N ASN A 299 -28.64 -21.56 17.53
CA ASN A 299 -28.96 -22.92 17.92
C ASN A 299 -30.27 -23.39 17.25
N THR A 300 -30.24 -23.68 15.95
CA THR A 300 -31.27 -24.39 15.22
C THR A 300 -30.61 -25.60 14.57
N ALA A 301 -31.08 -26.78 14.99
CA ALA A 301 -30.64 -28.11 14.58
C ALA A 301 -29.45 -28.73 15.35
N ARG A 302 -29.60 -28.89 16.67
CA ARG A 302 -29.21 -30.16 17.31
C ARG A 302 -30.38 -31.15 17.18
N VAL A 303 -30.58 -31.71 15.99
CA VAL A 303 -31.31 -32.98 15.84
C VAL A 303 -30.30 -34.07 16.11
N GLY A 304 -30.48 -34.75 17.23
CA GLY A 304 -29.61 -35.83 17.68
C GLY A 304 -29.67 -37.03 16.74
N THR A 305 -28.50 -37.53 16.40
CA THR A 305 -28.30 -38.94 16.04
C THR A 305 -27.06 -39.42 16.78
N SER A 306 -27.27 -39.91 18.00
CA SER A 306 -26.26 -40.70 18.71
C SER A 306 -26.15 -42.06 18.03
N LEU A 307 -24.95 -42.44 17.60
CA LEU A 307 -24.63 -43.82 17.28
C LEU A 307 -23.26 -44.20 17.86
N ARG A 308 -23.32 -45.20 18.75
CA ARG A 308 -22.23 -46.06 19.29
C ARG A 308 -21.32 -45.40 20.35
N GLY A 309 -21.11 -45.94 21.54
CA GLY A 309 -21.41 -47.26 22.12
C GLY A 309 -20.15 -47.91 22.69
N GLN A 310 -20.11 -48.07 24.03
CA GLN A 310 -19.31 -49.00 24.88
C GLN A 310 -17.77 -48.96 24.79
N GLY A 311 -16.97 -49.06 25.85
CA GLY A 311 -17.05 -49.17 27.32
C GLY A 311 -15.67 -48.67 27.83
N ASP A 312 -15.19 -48.72 29.07
CA ASP A 312 -15.57 -49.32 30.34
C ASP A 312 -14.63 -48.71 31.42
N VAL A 313 -15.15 -48.59 32.65
CA VAL A 313 -14.46 -48.66 33.97
C VAL A 313 -13.77 -47.40 34.57
N GLU A 314 -14.02 -47.30 35.87
CA GLU A 314 -13.86 -46.26 36.89
C GLU A 314 -12.40 -45.97 37.34
N ASP A 315 -12.12 -44.75 37.81
CA ASP A 315 -11.84 -44.43 39.24
C ASP A 315 -11.73 -42.89 39.46
N PRO A 316 -12.17 -42.34 40.62
CA PRO A 316 -12.03 -40.93 40.99
C PRO A 316 -10.82 -40.70 41.92
N ASP A 317 -10.21 -39.52 41.88
CA ASP A 317 -9.82 -38.73 43.07
C ASP A 317 -8.87 -37.56 42.74
N ASP A 318 -9.12 -36.48 43.46
CA ASP A 318 -8.24 -35.38 43.91
C ASP A 318 -7.58 -34.44 42.88
N ALA A 319 -8.01 -33.18 42.75
CA ALA A 319 -7.89 -32.04 43.67
C ALA A 319 -6.53 -31.31 43.59
N ASP A 320 -6.51 -30.17 42.88
CA ASP A 320 -5.79 -28.92 43.24
C ASP A 320 -6.18 -27.86 42.19
N ALA A 321 -6.94 -26.80 42.51
CA ALA A 321 -6.62 -25.59 43.26
C ALA A 321 -5.58 -24.67 42.57
N GLY A 322 -6.00 -23.43 42.28
CA GLY A 322 -5.15 -22.35 41.74
C GLY A 322 -5.92 -21.44 40.78
N ALA A 323 -7.01 -20.81 41.21
CA ALA A 323 -7.03 -19.45 41.77
C ALA A 323 -6.76 -18.32 40.73
N TYR A 324 -7.88 -17.77 40.25
CA TYR A 324 -8.03 -16.43 39.69
C TYR A 324 -7.56 -15.36 40.68
N VAL A 325 -6.91 -14.30 40.18
CA VAL A 325 -6.98 -12.96 40.80
C VAL A 325 -7.14 -11.92 39.69
N ALA A 326 -8.30 -11.26 39.72
CA ALA A 326 -8.57 -9.99 39.07
C ALA A 326 -8.11 -8.84 39.98
N ASN A 327 -7.77 -7.69 39.39
CA ASN A 327 -7.97 -6.33 39.95
C ASN A 327 -7.63 -5.34 38.82
N GLU A 328 -8.59 -4.63 38.24
CA GLU A 328 -9.31 -3.44 38.72
C GLU A 328 -8.59 -2.12 38.43
N ALA A 329 -9.42 -1.18 37.99
CA ALA A 329 -9.15 0.10 37.36
C ALA A 329 -8.64 1.18 38.34
N ILE A 330 -7.94 2.18 37.80
CA ILE A 330 -7.84 3.51 38.42
C ILE A 330 -8.04 4.60 37.36
N THR A 331 -8.78 5.62 37.80
CA THR A 331 -9.46 6.73 37.15
C THR A 331 -8.59 7.94 36.79
N SER A 332 -9.16 8.74 35.90
CA SER A 332 -8.83 10.09 35.42
C SER A 332 -8.21 11.09 36.40
N VAL A 333 -7.28 11.91 35.87
CA VAL A 333 -7.06 13.30 36.31
C VAL A 333 -6.91 14.20 35.09
N THR A 334 -7.74 15.25 35.06
CA THR A 334 -7.73 16.39 34.14
C THR A 334 -6.63 17.38 34.50
N GLY A 335 -5.95 17.94 33.50
CA GLY A 335 -5.10 19.12 33.64
C GLY A 335 -4.76 19.69 32.27
N GLY A 336 -5.39 20.81 31.92
CA GLY A 336 -5.10 21.54 30.70
C GLY A 336 -3.94 22.52 30.87
N THR A 337 -3.27 22.80 29.76
CA THR A 337 -2.58 24.08 29.52
C THR A 337 -2.60 24.34 28.02
N ASP A 338 -3.10 25.53 27.67
CA ASP A 338 -3.01 26.16 26.37
C ASP A 338 -1.57 26.28 25.87
N SER A 339 -1.38 26.04 24.57
CA SER A 339 -0.33 26.70 23.81
C SER A 339 -0.78 26.81 22.36
N ASP A 340 -1.11 28.04 21.97
CA ASP A 340 -1.28 28.51 20.60
C ASP A 340 -0.12 28.04 19.72
N ASN A 341 -0.45 27.36 18.62
CA ASN A 341 0.49 27.21 17.52
C ASN A 341 -0.17 27.73 16.25
N ALA A 342 0.41 28.81 15.72
CA ALA A 342 -0.05 29.53 14.56
C ALA A 342 -0.05 28.61 13.34
N ARG A 343 -1.22 28.42 12.74
CA ARG A 343 -1.40 27.74 11.46
C ARG A 343 -0.77 28.62 10.37
N ASN A 344 0.23 28.07 9.68
CA ASN A 344 0.65 28.58 8.39
C ASN A 344 -0.38 28.07 7.36
N ASP A 345 -1.35 28.92 7.04
CA ASP A 345 -2.26 28.73 5.92
C ASP A 345 -1.48 29.03 4.63
N ASP A 346 -0.93 28.00 4.00
CA ASP A 346 -0.59 28.07 2.57
C ASP A 346 -1.75 27.51 1.75
N ALA A 347 -2.21 28.35 0.83
CA ALA A 347 -3.40 28.19 0.02
C ALA A 347 -3.35 26.89 -0.79
N ARG A 348 -4.29 25.98 -0.49
CA ARG A 348 -4.64 24.83 -1.32
C ARG A 348 -5.29 25.34 -2.62
N GLY A 349 -4.51 25.38 -3.70
CA GLY A 349 -5.01 25.57 -5.05
C GLY A 349 -5.65 24.29 -5.58
N ASP A 350 -6.79 24.44 -6.24
CA ASP A 350 -7.58 23.36 -6.85
C ASP A 350 -6.75 22.45 -7.80
N GLY A 351 -6.86 21.13 -7.59
CA GLY A 351 -6.82 20.12 -8.66
C GLY A 351 -5.46 19.60 -9.18
N ALA A 352 -4.32 20.09 -8.71
CA ALA A 352 -3.02 19.58 -9.16
C ALA A 352 -2.50 18.42 -8.27
N CYS A 353 -2.26 17.26 -8.89
CA CYS A 353 -1.60 16.14 -8.24
C CYS A 353 -0.15 16.53 -7.90
N ASP A 354 0.24 16.50 -6.63
CA ASP A 354 1.59 16.87 -6.19
C ASP A 354 2.68 15.91 -6.67
N VAL A 355 2.27 14.72 -7.12
CA VAL A 355 3.13 13.71 -7.76
C VAL A 355 3.57 14.12 -9.19
N SER A 356 3.07 15.24 -9.73
CA SER A 356 3.57 15.78 -11.01
C SER A 356 4.92 16.48 -10.80
N THR A 357 5.97 15.83 -11.29
CA THR A 357 7.36 16.31 -11.16
C THR A 357 7.57 17.63 -11.89
N THR A 358 8.32 18.53 -11.25
CA THR A 358 8.78 19.80 -11.82
C THR A 358 9.52 19.53 -13.13
N ALA A 359 8.90 19.88 -14.26
CA ALA A 359 9.53 19.77 -15.57
C ALA A 359 10.80 20.63 -15.60
N GLN A 360 11.97 20.00 -15.77
CA GLN A 360 13.19 20.73 -16.09
C GLN A 360 13.03 21.37 -17.47
N SER A 361 12.86 22.69 -17.52
CA SER A 361 12.99 23.46 -18.75
C SER A 361 14.46 23.42 -19.19
N THR A 362 14.79 22.57 -20.15
CA THR A 362 16.07 22.62 -20.86
C THR A 362 16.00 23.74 -21.90
N GLU A 363 16.49 24.94 -21.55
CA GLU A 363 16.84 25.91 -22.58
C GLU A 363 18.07 25.43 -23.36
N PRO A 364 18.10 25.53 -24.70
CA PRO A 364 19.26 25.13 -25.48
C PRO A 364 20.38 26.17 -25.32
N PRO A 365 21.66 25.76 -25.41
CA PRO A 365 22.76 26.70 -25.30
C PRO A 365 22.74 27.65 -26.50
N VAL A 366 22.62 28.94 -26.21
CA VAL A 366 22.87 30.01 -27.19
C VAL A 366 24.33 29.91 -27.62
N ARG A 367 24.52 29.84 -28.94
CA ARG A 367 25.81 29.68 -29.63
C ARG A 367 26.79 30.83 -29.41
#